data_AF-A0A4Q3D4X8-F1
#
_entry.id   AF-A0A4Q3D4X8-F1
#
_cell.length_a   1.000
_cell.length_b   1.000
_cell.length_c   1.000
_cell.angle_alpha   90.00
_cell.angle_beta   90.00
_cell.angle_gamma   90.00
#
_symmetry.space_group_name_H-M   'P 1'
#
loop_
_entity.id
_entity.type
_entity.pdbx_description
1 polymer ?
#
loop_
_entity_poly.entity_id
_entity_poly.type
_entity_poly.pdbx_seq_one_letter_code
_entity_poly.pdbx_strand_id
1 'polypeptide(L)' 'MKSIDFRGPDNLGYEKLKNVSLGHLRLAILDLDERSNQPYSFGHLKIVFNGEIYNFEDIR' A
#
# COMPACT_ATOMS: atom_id res chain seq x y z
N MET A 1 -1.52 -8.30 11.69
CA MET A 1 -1.28 -8.56 10.26
C MET A 1 -1.40 -10.04 9.91
N LYS A 2 -0.86 -10.97 10.72
CA LYS A 2 -1.00 -12.43 10.52
C LYS A 2 -2.44 -12.93 10.24
N SER A 3 -3.47 -12.33 10.85
CA SER A 3 -4.88 -12.70 10.64
C SER A 3 -5.42 -12.39 9.24
N ILE A 4 -4.74 -11.56 8.45
CA ILE A 4 -5.17 -11.11 7.11
C ILE A 4 -4.09 -11.36 6.04
N ASP A 5 -3.06 -12.14 6.36
CA ASP A 5 -1.89 -12.42 5.50
C ASP A 5 -2.29 -12.94 4.10
N PHE A 6 -3.29 -13.81 4.07
CA PHE A 6 -3.84 -14.39 2.84
C PHE A 6 -4.39 -13.37 1.83
N ARG A 7 -4.60 -12.10 2.23
CA ARG A 7 -5.14 -11.05 1.36
C ARG A 7 -4.08 -10.34 0.52
N GLY A 8 -2.80 -10.51 0.82
CA GLY A 8 -1.72 -9.78 0.16
C GLY A 8 -0.36 -10.40 0.43
N PRO A 9 -0.05 -11.53 -0.23
CA PRO A 9 1.15 -12.31 0.03
C PRO A 9 2.43 -11.69 -0.55
N ASP A 10 2.33 -10.69 -1.44
CA ASP A 10 3.48 -10.20 -2.21
C ASP A 10 4.35 -9.24 -1.41
N ASN A 11 3.76 -8.46 -0.49
CA ASN A 11 4.54 -7.59 0.39
C ASN A 11 3.81 -7.25 1.69
N LEU A 12 4.55 -7.24 2.79
CA LEU A 12 4.13 -6.68 4.07
C LEU A 12 4.88 -5.37 4.32
N GLY A 13 4.14 -4.26 4.35
CA GLY A 13 4.68 -2.96 4.74
C GLY A 13 4.06 -2.47 6.05
N TYR A 14 4.87 -1.82 6.88
CA TYR A 14 4.45 -1.23 8.13
C TYR A 14 5.29 -0.01 8.46
N GLU A 15 4.64 1.08 8.87
CA GLU A 15 5.30 2.31 9.27
C GLU A 15 4.61 2.89 10.51
N LYS A 16 5.39 3.36 11.49
CA LYS A 16 4.89 4.05 12.68
C LYS A 16 5.23 5.54 12.59
N LEU A 17 4.20 6.38 12.54
CA LEU A 17 4.27 7.84 12.45
C LEU A 17 3.82 8.45 13.77
N LYS A 18 4.75 8.82 14.65
CA LYS A 18 4.45 9.36 16.00
C LYS A 18 3.45 8.46 16.75
N ASN A 19 2.18 8.87 16.79
CA ASN A 19 1.05 8.24 17.46
C ASN A 19 0.12 7.45 16.52
N VAL A 20 0.46 7.31 15.24
CA VAL A 20 -0.31 6.59 14.22
C VAL A 20 0.55 5.48 13.64
N SER A 21 -0.05 4.33 13.34
CA SER A 21 0.61 3.24 12.61
C SER A 21 -0.14 2.95 11.32
N LEU A 22 0.59 2.79 10.23
CA LEU A 22 0.09 2.36 8.94
C LEU A 22 0.67 0.97 8.64
N GLY A 23 -0.16 0.07 8.13
CA GLY A 23 0.27 -1.27 7.74
C GLY A 23 -0.54 -1.78 6.57
N HIS A 24 0.12 -2.51 5.67
CA HIS A 24 -0.49 -3.02 4.44
C HIS A 24 0.09 -4.39 4.05
N LEU A 25 -0.79 -5.29 3.60
CA LEU A 25 -0.44 -6.53 2.92
C LEU A 25 -0.85 -6.36 1.47
N ARG A 26 0.13 -6.42 0.57
CA ARG A 26 -0.05 -6.13 -0.85
C ARG A 26 -0.28 -7.41 -1.62
N LEU A 27 -1.37 -7.42 -2.38
CA LEU A 27 -1.51 -8.24 -3.59
C LEU A 27 -1.17 -7.34 -4.77
N ALA A 28 -0.09 -7.62 -5.48
CA ALA A 28 0.41 -6.81 -6.58
C ALA A 28 -0.31 -7.19 -7.88
N ILE A 29 -1.19 -6.30 -8.35
CA ILE A 29 -1.95 -6.46 -9.60
C ILE A 29 -1.47 -5.44 -10.65
N LEU A 30 -1.42 -4.16 -10.27
CA LEU A 30 -0.90 -3.07 -11.09
C LEU A 30 0.44 -2.56 -10.52
N ASP A 31 1.36 -2.25 -11.43
CA ASP A 31 2.73 -1.75 -11.16
C ASP A 31 3.49 -2.64 -10.17
N LEU A 32 3.95 -3.80 -10.64
CA LEU A 32 4.52 -4.89 -9.81
C LEU A 32 5.86 -4.56 -9.13
N ASP A 33 6.41 -3.36 -9.34
CA ASP A 33 7.67 -2.92 -8.76
C ASP A 33 7.57 -2.74 -7.22
N GLU A 34 8.69 -2.95 -6.52
CA GLU A 34 8.79 -2.75 -5.07
C GLU A 34 8.57 -1.29 -4.66
N ARG A 35 8.86 -0.32 -5.54
CA ARG A 35 8.58 1.10 -5.32
C ARG A 35 7.08 1.39 -5.11
N SER A 36 6.22 0.46 -5.53
CA SER A 36 4.76 0.53 -5.39
C SER A 36 4.25 -0.17 -4.12
N ASN A 37 5.14 -0.68 -3.28
CA ASN A 37 4.80 -1.19 -1.96
C ASN A 37 4.26 -0.06 -1.05
N GLN A 38 3.38 -0.43 -0.13
CA GLN A 38 2.68 0.50 0.75
C GLN A 38 3.06 0.23 2.21
N PRO A 39 3.13 1.24 3.10
CA PRO A 39 2.63 2.61 2.96
C PRO A 39 3.36 3.47 1.91
N TYR A 40 2.61 4.09 1.00
CA TYR A 40 3.18 4.91 -0.06
C TYR A 40 3.40 6.35 0.42
N SER A 41 4.46 7.00 -0.07
CA SER A 41 4.85 8.35 0.32
C SER A 41 4.82 9.29 -0.87
N PHE A 42 4.17 10.44 -0.72
CA PHE A 42 4.16 11.51 -1.72
C PHE A 42 4.32 12.87 -1.03
N GLY A 43 5.51 13.46 -1.12
CA GLY A 43 5.84 14.66 -0.36
C GLY A 43 5.66 14.44 1.15
N HIS A 44 4.76 15.21 1.78
CA HIS A 44 4.43 15.08 3.21
C HIS A 44 3.24 14.15 3.47
N LEU A 45 2.68 13.52 2.44
CA LEU A 45 1.53 12.63 2.52
C LEU A 45 1.98 11.17 2.62
N LYS A 46 1.22 10.40 3.40
CA LYS A 46 1.37 8.95 3.58
C LYS A 46 0.01 8.30 3.35
N ILE A 47 -0.01 7.21 2.59
CA ILE A 47 -1.26 6.50 2.29
C ILE A 47 -1.10 4.98 2.38
N VAL A 48 -2.16 4.33 2.83
CA VAL A 48 -2.42 2.90 2.61
C VAL A 48 -3.77 2.77 1.91
N PHE A 49 -3.86 1.88 0.94
CA PHE A 49 -5.00 1.73 0.07
C PHE A 49 -5.18 0.25 -0.32
N ASN A 50 -6.40 -0.26 -0.13
CA ASN A 50 -6.81 -1.60 -0.53
C ASN A 50 -7.92 -1.48 -1.57
N GLY A 51 -7.61 -1.80 -2.83
CA GLY A 51 -8.52 -1.70 -3.96
C GLY A 51 -7.78 -1.34 -5.25
N GLU A 52 -8.55 -0.93 -6.25
CA GLU A 52 -8.06 -0.49 -7.56
C GLU A 52 -8.68 0.87 -7.90
N ILE A 53 -7.88 1.78 -8.46
CA ILE A 53 -8.37 3.05 -9.00
C ILE A 53 -8.48 2.88 -10.51
N TYR A 54 -9.67 2.59 -11.03
CA TYR A 54 -9.85 2.20 -12.43
C TYR A 54 -9.48 3.30 -13.44
N ASN A 55 -9.72 4.55 -13.09
CA ASN A 55 -9.43 5.71 -13.94
C ASN A 55 -8.07 6.35 -13.61
N PHE A 56 -7.10 5.57 -13.09
CA PHE A 56 -5.80 6.11 -12.68
C PHE A 56 -5.04 6.80 -13.82
N GLU A 57 -5.17 6.32 -15.06
CA GLU A 57 -4.55 6.96 -16.23
C GLU A 57 -5.15 8.34 -16.54
N ASP A 58 -6.45 8.55 -16.27
CA ASP A 58 -7.12 9.83 -16.54
C ASP A 58 -6.79 10.91 -15.50
N ILE A 59 -6.42 10.50 -14.28
CA ILE A 59 -6.18 11.40 -13.13
C ILE A 59 -4.70 11.59 -12.79
N ARG A 60 -3.79 10.96 -13.55
CA ARG A 60 -2.35 10.99 -13.30
C ARG A 60 -1.71 12.33 -13.66
#